data_AF-A0A087URK3-F1
#
_entry.id   AF-A0A087URK3-F1
#
_cell.length_a   1.000
_cell.length_b   1.000
_cell.length_c   1.000
_cell.angle_alpha   90.00
_cell.angle_beta   90.00
_cell.angle_gamma   90.00
#
_symmetry.space_group_name_H-M   'P 1'
#
loop_
_entity.id
_entity.type
_entity.pdbx_description
1 polymer ?
#
loop_
_entity_poly.entity_id
_entity_poly.type
_entity_poly.pdbx_seq_one_letter_code
_entity_poly.pdbx_strand_id
1 'polypeptide(L)'
;MVGIITETARNLQQVEVIVNLTSLGDEFLYQVTTVSSSKAKDTDTEKYIEKLSRFPKDLRISIPIMCKVFPFHIILDRDMQIVQLGKGLFRIFKSKISEGDRHFSSFFIIKSPKVAVAFDDVAQLSNVPFVLIIKMAHETL
;
A
#
# COMPACT_ATOMS: atom_id res chain seq x y z
N MET A 1 12.92 9.59 -19.33
CA MET A 1 11.62 8.97 -18.97
C MET A 1 10.42 9.69 -19.60
N VAL A 2 10.38 11.04 -19.59
CA VAL A 2 9.31 11.86 -20.20
C VAL A 2 8.90 11.42 -21.61
N GLY A 3 9.86 11.23 -22.53
CA GLY A 3 9.56 10.79 -23.90
C GLY A 3 8.88 9.42 -23.98
N ILE A 4 9.33 8.46 -23.16
CA ILE A 4 8.73 7.11 -23.09
C ILE A 4 7.28 7.19 -22.61
N ILE A 5 7.01 7.97 -21.56
CA ILE A 5 5.66 8.16 -21.03
C ILE A 5 4.75 8.77 -22.10
N THR A 6 5.23 9.82 -22.76
CA THR A 6 4.46 10.55 -23.80
C THR A 6 4.14 9.65 -24.98
N GLU A 7 5.12 8.88 -25.47
CA GLU A 7 4.96 8.03 -26.63
C GLU A 7 4.10 6.79 -26.34
N THR A 8 4.23 6.22 -25.13
CA THR A 8 3.40 5.11 -24.68
C THR A 8 1.93 5.53 -24.55
N ALA A 9 1.67 6.71 -23.97
CA ALA A 9 0.31 7.25 -23.87
C ALA A 9 -0.31 7.48 -25.26
N ARG A 10 0.47 8.04 -26.21
CA ARG A 10 0.01 8.26 -27.58
C ARG A 10 -0.30 6.95 -28.30
N ASN A 11 0.61 5.99 -28.27
CA ASN A 11 0.51 4.80 -29.14
C ASN A 11 -0.33 3.67 -28.53
N LEU A 12 -0.31 3.48 -27.20
CA LEU A 12 -1.03 2.38 -26.55
C LEU A 12 -2.40 2.81 -26.02
N GLN A 13 -2.50 4.03 -25.49
CA GLN A 13 -3.73 4.52 -24.84
C GLN A 13 -4.53 5.45 -25.76
N GLN A 14 -3.96 5.91 -26.89
CA GLN A 14 -4.56 6.89 -27.79
C GLN A 14 -4.91 8.21 -27.08
N VAL A 15 -4.05 8.64 -26.15
CA VAL A 15 -4.25 9.85 -25.33
C VAL A 15 -3.02 10.74 -25.45
N GLU A 16 -3.23 12.05 -25.63
CA GLU A 16 -2.15 13.04 -25.52
C GLU A 16 -1.93 13.46 -24.06
N VAL A 17 -0.68 13.50 -23.62
CA VAL A 17 -0.30 13.85 -22.25
C VAL A 17 0.83 14.86 -22.23
N ILE A 18 0.80 15.76 -21.25
CA ILE A 18 1.91 16.61 -20.82
C ILE A 18 2.55 15.96 -19.61
N VAL A 19 3.88 15.84 -19.61
CA VAL A 19 4.65 15.33 -18.47
C VAL A 19 5.52 16.46 -17.94
N ASN A 20 5.19 16.95 -16.75
CA ASN A 20 5.98 17.95 -16.04
C ASN A 20 6.94 17.26 -15.08
N LEU A 21 8.19 17.72 -15.05
CA LEU A 21 9.21 17.25 -14.14
C LEU A 21 9.46 18.32 -13.08
N THR A 22 9.29 17.97 -11.81
CA THR A 22 9.63 18.84 -10.68
C THR A 22 10.75 18.18 -9.88
N SER A 23 11.85 18.91 -9.66
CA SER A 23 12.93 18.47 -8.77
C SER A 23 12.62 18.86 -7.33
N LEU A 24 12.66 17.89 -6.42
CA LEU A 24 12.54 18.09 -4.98
C LEU A 24 13.80 17.58 -4.30
N GLY A 25 14.84 18.42 -4.24
CA GLY A 25 16.17 17.99 -3.80
C GLY A 25 16.77 16.97 -4.78
N ASP A 26 17.11 15.79 -4.29
CA ASP A 26 17.63 14.66 -5.08
C ASP A 26 16.52 13.81 -5.73
N GLU A 27 15.24 14.09 -5.43
CA GLU A 27 14.10 13.37 -5.98
C GLU A 27 13.46 14.10 -7.17
N PHE A 28 12.87 13.32 -8.07
CA PHE A 28 12.21 13.81 -9.27
C PHE A 28 10.75 13.36 -9.30
N LEU A 29 9.82 14.31 -9.29
CA LEU A 29 8.40 14.06 -9.43
C LEU A 29 7.97 14.25 -10.88
N TYR A 30 7.40 13.19 -11.48
CA TYR A 30 6.75 13.27 -12.79
C TYR A 30 5.25 13.48 -12.60
N GLN A 31 4.75 14.64 -12.99
CA GLN A 31 3.32 14.91 -13.05
C GLN A 31 2.83 14.74 -14.49
N VAL A 32 1.99 13.74 -14.73
CA VAL A 32 1.41 13.46 -16.04
C VAL A 32 -0.01 14.02 -16.09
N THR A 33 -0.34 14.81 -17.10
CA THR A 33 -1.66 15.46 -17.28
C THR A 33 -2.14 15.27 -18.70
N THR A 34 -3.38 14.83 -18.88
CA THR A 34 -3.97 14.59 -20.21
C THR A 34 -4.37 15.91 -20.91
N VAL A 35 -4.01 16.06 -22.18
CA VAL A 35 -4.39 17.20 -23.04
C VAL A 35 -5.52 16.73 -23.96
N SER A 36 -6.73 17.24 -23.77
CA SER A 36 -7.91 16.99 -24.62
C SER A 36 -8.66 15.66 -24.43
N SER A 37 -9.74 15.73 -23.66
CA SER A 37 -11.05 15.34 -24.20
C SER A 37 -12.04 16.45 -23.88
N SER A 38 -12.49 17.18 -24.90
CA SER A 38 -13.60 18.13 -24.78
C SER A 38 -14.89 17.36 -24.47
N LYS A 39 -15.59 17.81 -23.42
CA LYS A 39 -16.68 17.17 -22.66
C LYS A 39 -16.19 16.24 -21.55
N ALA A 40 -16.41 16.71 -20.33
CA ALA A 40 -16.37 15.93 -19.10
C ALA A 40 -17.09 14.58 -19.28
N LYS A 41 -16.33 13.51 -19.55
CA LYS A 41 -16.59 12.26 -18.86
C LYS A 41 -15.96 12.42 -17.50
N ASP A 42 -16.74 13.06 -16.62
CA ASP A 42 -16.73 12.88 -15.17
C ASP A 42 -16.00 11.58 -14.84
N THR A 43 -14.72 11.71 -14.49
CA THR A 43 -13.78 10.61 -14.65
C THR A 43 -14.26 9.46 -13.77
N ASP A 44 -14.21 8.22 -14.24
CA ASP A 44 -14.56 7.06 -13.41
C ASP A 44 -13.79 7.11 -12.07
N THR A 45 -12.63 7.76 -12.06
CA THR A 45 -11.84 8.12 -10.87
C THR A 45 -12.53 9.08 -9.91
N GLU A 46 -13.06 10.23 -10.35
CA GLU A 46 -13.80 11.17 -9.48
C GLU A 46 -15.07 10.53 -8.90
N LYS A 47 -15.83 9.82 -9.74
CA LYS A 47 -16.99 9.02 -9.29
C LYS A 47 -16.61 7.89 -8.34
N TYR A 48 -15.43 7.29 -8.53
CA TYR A 48 -14.92 6.25 -7.63
C TYR A 48 -14.49 6.84 -6.29
N ILE A 49 -13.79 7.97 -6.29
CA ILE A 49 -13.38 8.70 -5.08
C ILE A 49 -14.61 9.17 -4.30
N GLU A 50 -15.67 9.62 -4.97
CA GLU A 50 -16.94 9.96 -4.32
C GLU A 50 -17.59 8.74 -3.65
N LYS A 51 -17.42 7.54 -4.23
CA LYS A 51 -17.93 6.27 -3.67
C LYS A 51 -17.02 5.65 -2.60
N LEU A 52 -15.82 6.20 -2.36
CA LEU A 52 -14.99 5.75 -1.25
C LEU A 52 -15.67 6.10 0.07
N SER A 53 -15.67 5.14 0.97
CA SER A 53 -16.23 5.34 2.30
C SER A 53 -15.36 6.33 3.07
N ARG A 54 -15.98 7.35 3.65
CA ARG A 54 -15.33 8.44 4.39
C ARG A 54 -15.37 8.22 5.90
N PHE A 55 -16.17 7.25 6.34
CA PHE A 55 -16.29 6.84 7.73
C PHE A 55 -15.99 5.34 7.87
N PRO A 56 -15.93 4.77 9.07
CA PRO A 56 -15.84 3.31 9.18
C PRO A 56 -17.18 2.61 8.98
N LYS A 57 -18.30 3.33 9.16
CA LYS A 57 -19.67 2.76 9.16
C LYS A 57 -20.23 2.52 7.75
N ASP A 58 -19.70 3.23 6.75
CA ASP A 58 -20.05 3.11 5.33
C ASP A 58 -19.14 2.10 4.59
N LEU A 59 -18.21 1.44 5.30
CA LEU A 59 -17.45 0.32 4.75
C LEU A 59 -18.40 -0.82 4.36
N ARG A 60 -18.31 -1.27 3.10
CA ARG A 60 -19.10 -2.42 2.60
C ARG A 60 -18.79 -3.73 3.32
N ILE A 61 -17.62 -3.80 3.96
CA ILE A 61 -17.14 -4.94 4.73
C ILE A 61 -16.64 -4.41 6.07
N SER A 62 -17.21 -4.92 7.17
CA SER A 62 -16.77 -4.52 8.50
C SER A 62 -15.35 -5.03 8.79
N ILE A 63 -14.62 -4.31 9.64
CA ILE A 63 -13.25 -4.68 10.04
C ILE A 63 -13.16 -6.14 10.54
N PRO A 64 -14.06 -6.65 11.41
CA PRO A 64 -13.99 -8.06 11.84
C PRO A 64 -14.13 -9.07 10.70
N ILE A 65 -14.92 -8.73 9.65
CA ILE A 65 -15.07 -9.58 8.47
C ILE A 65 -13.79 -9.52 7.62
N MET A 66 -13.22 -8.32 7.41
CA MET A 66 -11.93 -8.15 6.72
C MET A 66 -10.84 -9.03 7.35
N CYS A 67 -10.70 -8.99 8.69
CA CYS A 67 -9.74 -9.83 9.42
C CYS A 67 -10.00 -11.34 9.31
N LYS A 68 -11.25 -11.75 9.07
CA LYS A 68 -11.62 -13.15 8.88
C LYS A 68 -11.35 -13.61 7.43
N VAL A 69 -11.67 -12.78 6.45
CA VAL A 69 -11.52 -13.10 5.01
C VAL A 69 -10.05 -13.07 4.58
N PHE A 70 -9.26 -12.16 5.15
CA PHE A 70 -7.82 -12.07 4.92
C PHE A 70 -7.05 -12.46 6.19
N PRO A 71 -6.92 -13.75 6.50
CA PRO A 71 -6.36 -14.21 7.77
C PRO A 71 -4.87 -13.86 7.97
N PHE A 72 -4.15 -13.53 6.89
CA PHE A 72 -2.71 -13.25 6.89
C PHE A 72 -2.34 -11.82 6.47
N HIS A 73 -3.26 -10.85 6.62
CA HIS A 73 -2.93 -9.44 6.39
C HIS A 73 -2.38 -8.77 7.65
N ILE A 74 -1.61 -7.70 7.44
CA ILE A 74 -1.13 -6.80 8.48
C ILE A 74 -1.41 -5.35 8.06
N ILE A 75 -1.67 -4.47 9.02
CA ILE A 75 -1.67 -3.01 8.82
C ILE A 75 -0.69 -2.42 9.82
N LEU A 76 0.17 -1.54 9.32
CA LEU A 76 1.23 -0.88 10.08
C LEU A 76 0.96 0.63 10.11
N ASP A 77 1.34 1.28 11.20
CA ASP A 77 1.51 2.74 11.23
C ASP A 77 2.89 3.16 10.73
N ARG A 78 3.18 4.48 10.78
CA ARG A 78 4.46 5.05 10.32
C ARG A 78 5.66 4.63 11.18
N ASP A 79 5.42 4.21 12.42
CA ASP A 79 6.45 3.75 13.34
C ASP A 79 6.65 2.22 13.25
N MET A 80 6.15 1.60 12.17
CA MET A 80 6.18 0.17 11.91
C MET A 80 5.52 -0.67 13.02
N GLN A 81 4.58 -0.07 13.75
CA GLN A 81 3.76 -0.78 14.73
C GLN A 81 2.54 -1.40 14.06
N ILE A 82 2.26 -2.64 14.42
CA ILE A 82 1.08 -3.36 13.97
C ILE A 82 -0.16 -2.75 14.64
N VAL A 83 -1.04 -2.16 13.83
CA VAL A 83 -2.33 -1.60 14.26
C VAL A 83 -3.50 -2.54 13.94
N GLN A 84 -3.34 -3.46 12.99
CA GLN A 84 -4.34 -4.48 12.67
C GLN A 84 -3.69 -5.75 12.13
N LEU A 85 -4.31 -6.89 12.45
CA LEU A 85 -3.90 -8.21 11.99
C LEU A 85 -5.11 -9.03 11.52
N GLY A 86 -4.87 -9.88 10.54
CA GLY A 86 -5.76 -10.97 10.20
C GLY A 86 -5.87 -11.99 11.33
N LYS A 87 -7.02 -12.68 11.42
CA LYS A 87 -7.28 -13.66 12.49
C LYS A 87 -6.30 -14.84 12.51
N GLY A 88 -5.73 -15.20 11.36
CA GLY A 88 -4.71 -16.24 11.26
C GLY A 88 -3.42 -15.84 11.96
N LEU A 89 -2.89 -14.65 11.65
CA LEU A 89 -1.69 -14.12 12.30
C LEU A 89 -1.92 -13.80 13.77
N PHE A 90 -3.08 -13.24 14.12
CA PHE A 90 -3.43 -12.98 15.51
C PHE A 90 -3.39 -14.25 16.37
N ARG A 91 -3.83 -15.40 15.82
CA ARG A 91 -3.76 -16.69 16.52
C ARG A 91 -2.31 -17.14 16.77
N ILE A 92 -1.40 -16.88 15.84
CA ILE A 92 0.02 -17.26 15.95
C ILE A 92 0.75 -16.34 16.95
N PHE A 93 0.41 -15.05 16.98
CA PHE A 93 1.14 -14.03 17.74
C PHE A 93 0.48 -13.61 19.05
N LYS A 94 -0.61 -14.29 19.45
CA LYS A 94 -1.46 -13.88 20.57
C LYS A 94 -0.68 -13.59 21.85
N SER A 95 0.31 -14.42 22.21
CA SER A 95 1.13 -14.22 23.43
C SER A 95 1.91 -12.91 23.38
N LYS A 96 2.77 -12.75 22.38
CA LYS A 96 3.61 -11.55 22.19
C LYS A 96 2.81 -10.25 22.10
N ILE A 97 1.66 -10.28 21.42
CA ILE A 97 0.78 -9.10 21.34
C ILE A 97 0.18 -8.78 22.71
N SER A 98 -0.18 -9.80 23.50
CA SER A 98 -0.68 -9.62 24.87
C SER A 98 0.40 -9.09 25.81
N GLU A 99 1.67 -9.37 25.53
CA GLU A 99 2.84 -8.80 26.20
C GLU A 99 3.15 -7.35 25.77
N GLY A 100 2.41 -6.81 24.80
CA GLY A 100 2.52 -5.42 24.34
C GLY A 100 3.47 -5.19 23.17
N ASP A 101 4.13 -6.24 22.67
CA ASP A 101 4.99 -6.12 21.49
C ASP A 101 4.12 -6.00 20.23
N ARG A 102 4.38 -4.96 19.44
CA ARG A 102 3.65 -4.67 18.20
C ARG A 102 4.58 -4.28 17.06
N HIS A 103 5.88 -4.18 17.28
CA HIS A 103 6.78 -3.71 16.24
C HIS A 103 6.95 -4.78 15.17
N PHE A 104 6.85 -4.42 13.88
CA PHE A 104 6.92 -5.35 12.74
C PHE A 104 8.11 -6.33 12.85
N SER A 105 9.30 -5.82 13.16
CA SER A 105 10.54 -6.60 13.27
C SER A 105 10.48 -7.73 14.32
N SER A 106 9.58 -7.66 15.29
CA SER A 106 9.41 -8.70 16.30
C SER A 106 8.70 -9.95 15.77
N PHE A 107 7.96 -9.80 14.68
CA PHE A 107 7.07 -10.80 14.11
C PHE A 107 7.47 -11.21 12.69
N PHE A 108 8.12 -10.33 11.94
CA PHE A 108 8.37 -10.54 10.52
C PHE A 108 9.80 -10.20 10.11
N ILE A 109 10.21 -10.77 8.98
CA ILE A 109 11.42 -10.41 8.24
C ILE A 109 11.02 -10.18 6.79
N ILE A 110 11.47 -9.08 6.19
CA ILE A 110 11.32 -8.86 4.75
C ILE A 110 12.38 -9.70 4.03
N LYS A 111 11.94 -10.72 3.28
CA LYS A 111 12.81 -11.57 2.46
C LYS A 111 13.11 -10.91 1.12
N SER A 112 12.13 -10.23 0.54
CA SER A 112 12.23 -9.55 -0.76
C SER A 112 11.17 -8.46 -0.87
N PRO A 113 11.46 -7.32 -1.52
CA PRO A 113 12.81 -6.86 -1.92
C PRO A 113 13.70 -6.60 -0.70
N LYS A 114 15.02 -6.46 -0.91
CA LYS A 114 15.92 -6.05 0.18
C LYS A 114 15.70 -4.57 0.45
N VAL A 115 15.08 -4.26 1.58
CA VAL A 115 14.74 -2.90 1.99
C VAL A 115 14.81 -2.79 3.51
N ALA A 116 15.07 -1.59 4.02
CA ALA A 116 15.04 -1.33 5.44
C ALA A 116 13.62 -1.48 6.01
N VAL A 117 13.53 -1.82 7.30
CA VAL A 117 12.25 -1.87 8.01
C VAL A 117 11.92 -0.47 8.52
N ALA A 118 11.60 0.43 7.59
CA ALA A 118 11.08 1.75 7.87
C ALA A 118 9.95 2.07 6.90
N PHE A 119 8.99 2.88 7.34
CA PHE A 119 7.76 3.12 6.60
C PHE A 119 8.03 3.71 5.21
N ASP A 120 8.87 4.74 5.13
CA ASP A 120 9.14 5.43 3.87
C ASP A 120 9.84 4.53 2.85
N ASP A 121 10.82 3.73 3.28
CA ASP A 121 11.51 2.77 2.42
C ASP A 121 10.56 1.70 1.85
N VAL A 122 9.64 1.19 2.68
CA VAL A 122 8.61 0.24 2.24
C VAL A 122 7.59 0.91 1.31
N ALA A 123 7.16 2.13 1.63
CA ALA A 123 6.16 2.88 0.87
C ALA A 123 6.64 3.23 -0.55
N GLN A 124 7.94 3.55 -0.71
CA GLN A 124 8.56 3.78 -2.02
C GLN A 124 8.47 2.56 -2.95
N LEU A 125 8.34 1.36 -2.40
CA LEU A 125 8.23 0.10 -3.13
C LEU A 125 6.80 -0.46 -3.12
N SER A 126 5.77 0.37 -2.89
CA SER A 126 4.37 -0.06 -2.80
C SER A 126 3.84 -0.77 -4.05
N ASN A 127 4.46 -0.59 -5.21
CA ASN A 127 4.15 -1.27 -6.46
C ASN A 127 4.93 -2.59 -6.65
N VAL A 128 5.81 -2.96 -5.72
CA VAL A 128 6.61 -4.19 -5.74
C VAL A 128 5.99 -5.21 -4.79
N PRO A 129 5.87 -6.50 -5.20
CA PRO A 129 5.41 -7.54 -4.29
C PRO A 129 6.46 -7.82 -3.19
N PHE A 130 5.98 -7.89 -1.95
CA PHE A 130 6.81 -8.23 -0.79
C PHE A 130 6.65 -9.70 -0.41
N VAL A 131 7.77 -10.32 -0.02
CA VAL A 131 7.78 -11.65 0.61
C VAL A 131 8.21 -11.48 2.06
N LEU A 132 7.32 -11.84 2.97
CA LEU A 132 7.57 -11.78 4.41
C LEU A 132 7.76 -13.20 4.97
N ILE A 133 8.69 -13.33 5.91
CA ILE A 133 8.87 -14.53 6.73
C ILE A 133 8.34 -14.24 8.12
N ILE A 134 7.53 -15.14 8.66
CA ILE A 134 7.06 -15.09 10.05
C ILE A 134 8.17 -15.59 10.98
N LYS A 135 8.51 -14.81 12.00
CA LYS A 135 9.32 -15.24 13.13
C LYS A 135 8.42 -16.08 14.05
N MET A 136 8.66 -17.38 14.11
CA MET A 136 7.93 -18.26 15.03
C MET A 136 8.17 -17.78 16.47
N ALA A 137 7.09 -17.66 17.25
CA ALA A 137 7.20 -17.64 18.70
C ALA A 137 7.58 -19.06 19.12
N HIS A 138 8.80 -19.25 19.59
CA HIS A 138 9.21 -20.53 20.16
C HIS A 138 8.48 -20.71 21.49
N GLU A 139 7.48 -21.61 21.56
CA GLU A 139 7.10 -22.22 22.83
C GLU A 139 8.11 -23.36 23.06
N THR A 140 9.15 -23.09 23.84
CA THR A 140 9.97 -24.15 24.43
C THR A 140 9.11 -24.76 25.54
N LEU A 141 8.63 -25.98 25.34
CA LEU A 141 8.25 -26.87 26.43
C LEU A 141 9.50 -27.36 27.16
#